data_AF-A0A4Y2UY93-F1
#
_entry.id   AF-A0A4Y2UY93-F1
#
_cell.length_a   1.000
_cell.length_b   1.000
_cell.length_c   1.000
_cell.angle_alpha   90.00
_cell.angle_beta   90.00
_cell.angle_gamma   90.00
#
_symmetry.space_group_name_H-M   'P 1'
#
loop_
_entity.id
_entity.type
_entity.pdbx_description
1 polymer ?
#
loop_
_entity_poly.entity_id
_entity_poly.type
_entity_poly.pdbx_seq_one_letter_code
_entity_poly.pdbx_strand_id
1 'polypeptide(L)'
;MTTVESSDELHTISAQIKNLFVGPSSDSTGDYKWTLLKDCHSKYLSNGSISLTLLSSYNCITTTLLDALKPTLFKQKWQEDIFDNIFLYGIHHEAFILLMRKLGESSESYQQQKILNILEKFVRGKSLTSLLLCQCSSSGVWDPEYAALSKTWNDLIMFIASLPERIANKTKGQMPLTNSKADLQSSCLHFIVWQDEGSNFLEVSPHLENQDLVLPK
;
A
#
# COMPACT_ATOMS: atom_id res chain seq x y z
N MET A 1 -25.90 -11.20 9.36
CA MET A 1 -26.23 -12.17 8.30
C MET A 1 -25.95 -11.61 6.88
N THR A 2 -25.19 -10.52 6.76
CA THR A 2 -24.98 -9.70 5.55
C THR A 2 -23.59 -9.84 4.91
N THR A 3 -22.72 -10.72 5.42
CA THR A 3 -21.29 -10.78 5.06
C THR A 3 -20.95 -11.75 3.91
N VAL A 4 -21.78 -12.76 3.67
CA VAL A 4 -21.52 -13.81 2.66
C VAL A 4 -21.91 -13.32 1.25
N GLU A 5 -23.08 -12.68 1.11
CA GLU A 5 -23.55 -12.18 -0.19
C GLU A 5 -22.65 -11.07 -0.75
N SER A 6 -22.12 -10.19 0.10
CA SER A 6 -21.18 -9.14 -0.31
C SER A 6 -19.82 -9.68 -0.77
N SER A 7 -19.41 -10.85 -0.25
CA SER A 7 -18.14 -11.51 -0.56
C SER A 7 -18.16 -12.14 -1.95
N ASP A 8 -19.24 -12.86 -2.28
CA ASP A 8 -19.41 -13.52 -3.58
C ASP A 8 -19.61 -12.49 -4.71
N GLU A 9 -20.32 -11.40 -4.42
CA GLU A 9 -20.49 -10.28 -5.35
C GLU A 9 -19.14 -9.63 -5.69
N LEU A 10 -18.32 -9.33 -4.68
CA LEU A 10 -16.99 -8.74 -4.89
C LEU A 10 -16.06 -9.67 -5.67
N HIS A 11 -16.08 -10.98 -5.38
CA HIS A 11 -15.26 -11.92 -6.13
C HIS A 11 -15.69 -12.00 -7.60
N THR A 12 -16.99 -11.98 -7.87
CA THR A 12 -17.53 -11.94 -9.23
C THR A 12 -17.10 -10.68 -9.97
N ILE A 13 -17.20 -9.51 -9.31
CA ILE A 13 -16.75 -8.23 -9.86
C ILE A 13 -15.24 -8.25 -10.14
N SER A 14 -14.42 -8.81 -9.25
CA SER A 14 -12.97 -8.88 -9.43
C SER A 14 -12.58 -9.74 -10.65
N ALA A 15 -13.28 -10.85 -10.88
CA ALA A 15 -13.11 -11.68 -12.08
C ALA A 15 -13.54 -10.95 -13.36
N GLN A 16 -14.63 -10.19 -13.32
CA GLN A 16 -15.07 -9.37 -14.46
C GLN A 16 -14.04 -8.28 -14.80
N ILE A 17 -13.55 -7.54 -13.81
CA ILE A 17 -12.49 -6.53 -13.99
C ILE A 17 -11.26 -7.18 -14.64
N LYS A 18 -10.82 -8.34 -14.13
CA LYS A 18 -9.70 -9.07 -14.72
C LYS A 18 -9.90 -9.36 -16.21
N ASN A 19 -11.06 -9.89 -16.57
CA ASN A 19 -11.38 -10.22 -17.96
C ASN A 19 -11.45 -8.97 -18.86
N LEU A 20 -11.97 -7.85 -18.35
CA LEU A 20 -12.07 -6.60 -19.12
C LEU A 20 -10.73 -5.90 -19.35
N PHE A 21 -9.77 -6.05 -18.44
CA PHE A 21 -8.45 -5.42 -18.55
C PHE A 21 -7.43 -6.29 -19.30
N VAL A 22 -7.52 -7.61 -19.21
CA VAL A 22 -6.55 -8.56 -19.79
C VAL A 22 -7.11 -9.35 -20.98
N GLY A 23 -8.42 -9.58 -21.04
CA GLY A 23 -9.06 -10.38 -22.08
C GLY A 23 -9.29 -9.64 -23.41
N PRO A 24 -9.73 -10.37 -24.45
CA PRO A 24 -10.13 -9.78 -25.73
C PRO A 24 -11.36 -8.87 -25.50
N SER A 25 -11.13 -7.56 -25.55
CA SER A 25 -12.10 -6.52 -25.23
C SER A 25 -13.33 -6.59 -26.15
N SER A 26 -14.48 -6.99 -25.59
CA SER A 26 -15.81 -6.74 -26.19
C SER A 26 -16.33 -5.32 -25.87
N ASP A 27 -15.61 -4.55 -25.04
CA ASP A 27 -15.96 -3.18 -24.65
C ASP A 27 -15.73 -2.21 -25.83
N SER A 28 -16.78 -1.98 -26.61
CA SER A 28 -16.77 -1.09 -27.77
C SER A 28 -16.51 0.37 -27.42
N THR A 29 -16.75 0.77 -26.17
CA THR A 29 -16.54 2.15 -25.67
C THR A 29 -15.21 2.30 -24.93
N GLY A 30 -14.79 1.26 -24.20
CA GLY A 30 -13.60 1.24 -23.36
C GLY A 30 -13.77 1.93 -22.01
N ASP A 31 -14.96 2.49 -21.72
CA ASP A 31 -15.28 3.23 -20.49
C ASP A 31 -16.04 2.37 -19.48
N TYR A 32 -16.65 1.26 -19.90
CA TYR A 32 -17.41 0.36 -19.01
C TYR A 32 -16.51 -0.24 -17.94
N LYS A 33 -15.33 -0.75 -18.32
CA LYS A 33 -14.36 -1.32 -17.37
C LYS A 33 -13.92 -0.33 -16.28
N TRP A 34 -13.81 0.95 -16.62
CA TRP A 34 -13.42 2.01 -15.69
C TRP A 34 -14.56 2.40 -14.77
N THR A 35 -15.79 2.42 -15.30
CA THR A 35 -17.00 2.66 -14.51
C THR A 35 -17.21 1.55 -13.49
N LEU A 36 -17.12 0.29 -13.93
CA LEU A 36 -17.19 -0.88 -13.05
C LEU A 36 -16.12 -0.83 -11.94
N LEU A 37 -14.89 -0.45 -12.29
CA LEU A 37 -13.80 -0.31 -11.34
C LEU A 37 -14.06 0.81 -10.32
N LYS A 38 -14.60 1.94 -10.76
CA LYS A 38 -14.99 3.07 -9.89
C LYS A 38 -16.05 2.65 -8.88
N ASP A 39 -17.09 1.96 -9.35
CA ASP A 39 -18.20 1.51 -8.52
C ASP A 39 -17.73 0.47 -7.50
N CYS A 40 -16.89 -0.47 -7.94
CA CYS A 40 -16.23 -1.44 -7.07
C CYS A 40 -15.41 -0.76 -5.97
N HIS A 41 -14.58 0.23 -6.34
CA HIS A 41 -13.78 0.97 -5.38
C HIS A 41 -14.65 1.70 -4.36
N SER A 42 -15.68 2.42 -4.82
CA SER A 42 -16.58 3.17 -3.95
C SER A 42 -17.37 2.26 -3.00
N LYS A 43 -17.83 1.10 -3.47
CA LYS A 43 -18.72 0.20 -2.72
C LYS A 43 -17.97 -0.70 -1.74
N TYR A 44 -16.76 -1.17 -2.10
CA TYR A 44 -16.06 -2.20 -1.33
C TYR A 44 -14.66 -1.80 -0.84
N LEU A 45 -13.93 -0.97 -1.60
CA LEU A 45 -12.49 -0.76 -1.34
C LEU A 45 -12.17 0.55 -0.60
N SER A 46 -13.15 1.47 -0.51
CA SER A 46 -13.00 2.81 0.08
C SER A 46 -12.93 2.81 1.61
N ASN A 47 -13.37 1.74 2.26
CA ASN A 47 -13.36 1.59 3.71
C ASN A 47 -12.32 0.54 4.08
N GLY A 48 -11.21 0.96 4.70
CA GLY A 48 -10.04 0.12 5.07
C GLY A 48 -10.30 -0.99 6.10
N SER A 49 -11.52 -1.52 6.21
CA SER A 49 -11.85 -2.71 6.99
C SER A 49 -11.28 -3.95 6.30
N ILE A 50 -10.27 -4.56 6.90
CA ILE A 50 -9.58 -5.72 6.34
C ILE A 50 -10.41 -6.98 6.60
N SER A 51 -10.93 -7.61 5.55
CA SER A 51 -11.42 -9.00 5.60
C SER A 51 -10.62 -9.87 4.63
N LEU A 52 -10.47 -11.16 4.93
CA LEU A 52 -9.74 -12.12 4.08
C LEU A 52 -10.26 -12.15 2.64
N THR A 53 -11.58 -12.09 2.43
CA THR A 53 -12.16 -12.06 1.07
C THR A 53 -11.92 -10.72 0.37
N LEU A 54 -11.90 -9.62 1.12
CA LEU A 54 -11.56 -8.31 0.58
C LEU A 54 -10.10 -8.30 0.08
N LEU A 55 -9.18 -8.89 0.85
CA LEU A 55 -7.76 -8.98 0.52
C LEU A 55 -7.51 -9.77 -0.78
N SER A 56 -8.12 -10.94 -0.95
CA SER A 56 -7.92 -11.76 -2.16
C SER A 56 -8.43 -11.04 -3.42
N SER A 57 -9.61 -10.43 -3.33
CA SER A 57 -10.22 -9.68 -4.44
C SER A 57 -9.43 -8.40 -4.76
N TYR A 58 -8.98 -7.68 -3.74
CA TYR A 58 -8.14 -6.49 -3.89
C TYR A 58 -6.81 -6.82 -4.56
N ASN A 59 -6.14 -7.90 -4.14
CA ASN A 59 -4.90 -8.37 -4.75
C ASN A 59 -5.10 -8.78 -6.22
N CYS A 60 -6.21 -9.44 -6.54
CA CYS A 60 -6.56 -9.78 -7.91
C CYS A 60 -6.73 -8.52 -8.79
N ILE A 61 -7.48 -7.52 -8.30
CA ILE A 61 -7.73 -6.26 -9.02
C ILE A 61 -6.43 -5.49 -9.22
N THR A 62 -5.69 -5.22 -8.14
CA THR A 62 -4.46 -4.40 -8.20
C THR A 62 -3.36 -5.04 -9.04
N THR A 63 -3.19 -6.37 -8.96
CA THR A 63 -2.24 -7.09 -9.83
C THR A 63 -2.65 -6.99 -11.29
N THR A 64 -3.94 -7.20 -11.60
CA THR A 64 -4.48 -7.04 -12.96
C THR A 64 -4.22 -5.64 -13.50
N LEU A 65 -4.47 -4.61 -12.70
CA LEU A 65 -4.28 -3.22 -13.11
C LEU A 65 -2.82 -2.91 -13.44
N LEU A 66 -1.89 -3.38 -12.60
CA LEU A 66 -0.46 -3.21 -12.86
C LEU A 66 -0.02 -3.99 -14.10
N ASP A 67 -0.52 -5.21 -14.32
CA ASP A 67 -0.18 -6.03 -15.49
C ASP A 67 -0.75 -5.46 -16.80
N ALA A 68 -1.88 -4.74 -16.72
CA ALA A 68 -2.48 -4.07 -17.86
C ALA A 68 -1.83 -2.71 -18.21
N LEU A 69 -0.88 -2.22 -17.41
CA LEU A 69 -0.24 -0.92 -17.62
C LEU A 69 0.50 -0.87 -18.95
N LYS A 70 0.05 0.04 -19.80
CA LYS A 70 0.67 0.42 -21.08
C LYS A 70 0.39 1.89 -21.36
N PRO A 71 1.18 2.57 -22.21
CA PRO A 71 0.99 4.00 -22.49
C PRO A 71 -0.41 4.39 -22.97
N THR A 72 -1.12 3.45 -23.60
CA THR A 72 -2.47 3.66 -24.16
C THR A 72 -3.60 3.21 -23.23
N LEU A 73 -3.30 2.84 -21.98
CA LEU A 73 -4.31 2.32 -21.07
C LEU A 73 -5.36 3.39 -20.70
N PHE A 74 -4.90 4.62 -20.45
CA PHE A 74 -5.75 5.74 -20.05
C PHE A 74 -6.10 6.60 -21.26
N LYS A 75 -7.38 6.75 -21.55
CA LYS A 75 -7.88 7.67 -22.58
C LYS A 75 -8.20 9.05 -21.99
N GLN A 76 -8.56 9.07 -20.70
CA GLN A 76 -9.05 10.26 -20.01
C GLN A 76 -8.43 10.37 -18.61
N LYS A 77 -8.23 11.60 -18.13
CA LYS A 77 -7.58 11.86 -16.83
C LYS A 77 -8.29 11.18 -15.65
N TRP A 78 -9.62 11.17 -15.63
CA TRP A 78 -10.38 10.56 -14.55
C TRP A 78 -10.14 9.04 -14.42
N GLN A 79 -9.75 8.37 -15.51
CA GLN A 79 -9.40 6.93 -15.49
C GLN A 79 -8.07 6.72 -14.77
N GLU A 80 -7.11 7.60 -15.04
CA GLU A 80 -5.84 7.63 -14.32
C GLU A 80 -6.03 7.98 -12.84
N ASP A 81 -6.94 8.91 -12.54
CA ASP A 81 -7.26 9.27 -11.14
C ASP A 81 -7.88 8.08 -10.38
N ILE A 82 -8.80 7.32 -11.00
CA ILE A 82 -9.34 6.09 -10.39
C ILE A 82 -8.23 5.06 -10.16
N PHE A 83 -7.37 4.86 -11.15
CA PHE A 83 -6.25 3.93 -11.04
C PHE A 83 -5.38 4.28 -9.84
N ASP A 84 -4.95 5.54 -9.74
CA ASP A 84 -4.11 5.99 -8.63
C ASP A 84 -4.84 5.86 -7.29
N ASN A 85 -6.13 6.22 -7.24
CA ASN A 85 -6.93 6.17 -6.01
C ASN A 85 -7.06 4.77 -5.42
N ILE A 86 -7.11 3.72 -6.25
CA ILE A 86 -7.16 2.34 -5.74
C ILE A 86 -5.94 2.01 -4.89
N PHE A 87 -4.76 2.47 -5.29
CA PHE A 87 -3.53 2.23 -4.53
C PHE A 87 -3.38 3.22 -3.37
N LEU A 88 -3.80 4.48 -3.56
CA LEU A 88 -3.61 5.55 -2.57
C LEU A 88 -4.66 5.56 -1.45
N TYR A 89 -5.85 5.01 -1.69
CA TYR A 89 -6.97 5.04 -0.74
C TYR A 89 -7.63 3.66 -0.52
N GLY A 90 -7.04 2.59 -1.06
CA GLY A 90 -7.46 1.21 -0.81
C GLY A 90 -6.78 0.59 0.41
N ILE A 91 -6.47 -0.72 0.32
CA ILE A 91 -5.74 -1.42 1.38
C ILE A 91 -4.25 -1.08 1.25
N HIS A 92 -3.83 -0.04 1.98
CA HIS A 92 -2.49 0.57 1.92
C HIS A 92 -1.35 -0.45 2.00
N HIS A 93 -1.47 -1.42 2.91
CA HIS A 93 -0.46 -2.44 3.15
C HIS A 93 -0.19 -3.30 1.90
N GLU A 94 -1.25 -3.91 1.35
CA GLU A 94 -1.18 -4.72 0.14
C GLU A 94 -0.72 -3.89 -1.06
N ALA A 95 -1.23 -2.65 -1.18
CA ALA A 95 -0.84 -1.74 -2.25
C ALA A 95 0.68 -1.49 -2.25
N PHE A 96 1.24 -1.15 -1.08
CA PHE A 96 2.65 -0.81 -0.96
C PHE A 96 3.56 -1.99 -1.31
N ILE A 97 3.29 -3.17 -0.75
CA ILE A 97 4.07 -4.38 -1.00
C ILE A 97 4.02 -4.76 -2.48
N LEU A 98 2.83 -4.71 -3.08
CA LEU A 98 2.66 -5.05 -4.49
C LEU A 98 3.42 -4.07 -5.39
N LEU A 99 3.34 -2.77 -5.13
CA LEU A 99 4.08 -1.74 -5.86
C LEU A 99 5.59 -1.96 -5.75
N MET A 100 6.10 -2.28 -4.56
CA MET A 100 7.52 -2.55 -4.33
C MET A 100 8.02 -3.81 -5.04
N ARG A 101 7.23 -4.88 -5.00
CA ARG A 101 7.53 -6.12 -5.73
C ARG A 101 7.57 -5.87 -7.23
N LYS A 102 6.54 -5.23 -7.79
CA LYS A 102 6.46 -4.90 -9.22
C LYS A 102 7.56 -3.93 -9.65
N LEU A 103 7.95 -2.97 -8.81
CA LEU A 103 9.11 -2.12 -9.06
C LEU A 103 10.40 -2.95 -9.18
N GLY A 104 10.61 -3.91 -8.30
CA GLY A 104 11.74 -4.84 -8.32
C GLY A 104 11.81 -5.66 -9.62
N GLU A 105 10.66 -6.16 -10.06
CA GLU A 105 10.51 -6.98 -11.29
C GLU A 105 10.58 -6.14 -12.58
N SER A 106 10.17 -4.87 -12.54
CA SER A 106 10.08 -4.02 -13.73
C SER A 106 11.45 -3.61 -14.28
N SER A 107 11.55 -3.54 -15.60
CA SER A 107 12.62 -2.85 -16.33
C SER A 107 12.15 -1.46 -16.77
N GLU A 108 13.09 -0.65 -17.28
CA GLU A 108 12.84 0.73 -17.71
C GLU A 108 11.69 0.79 -18.73
N SER A 109 10.52 1.24 -18.25
CA SER A 109 9.26 1.14 -18.96
C SER A 109 8.24 2.15 -18.43
N TYR A 110 7.17 2.37 -19.19
CA TYR A 110 6.01 3.16 -18.73
C TYR A 110 5.44 2.62 -17.41
N GLN A 111 5.39 1.29 -17.27
CA GLN A 111 4.91 0.65 -16.05
C GLN A 111 5.78 1.02 -14.85
N GLN A 112 7.11 0.95 -14.98
CA GLN A 112 8.03 1.35 -13.91
C GLN A 112 7.83 2.83 -13.53
N GLN A 113 7.74 3.73 -14.51
CA GLN A 113 7.54 5.16 -14.25
C GLN A 113 6.21 5.42 -13.52
N LYS A 114 5.13 4.72 -13.91
CA LYS A 114 3.84 4.86 -13.26
C LYS A 114 3.87 4.34 -11.82
N ILE A 115 4.52 3.20 -11.58
CA ILE A 115 4.71 2.65 -10.22
C ILE A 115 5.49 3.65 -9.35
N LEU A 116 6.57 4.24 -9.86
CA LEU A 116 7.36 5.24 -9.13
C LEU A 116 6.53 6.47 -8.77
N ASN A 117 5.72 6.98 -9.70
CA ASN A 117 4.84 8.13 -9.44
C ASN A 117 3.81 7.82 -8.34
N ILE A 118 3.21 6.61 -8.35
CA ILE A 118 2.27 6.20 -7.31
C ILE A 118 2.98 6.05 -5.96
N LEU A 119 4.16 5.41 -5.92
CA LEU A 119 4.95 5.30 -4.70
C LEU A 119 5.33 6.67 -4.14
N GLU A 120 5.68 7.64 -4.99
CA GLU A 120 5.94 9.01 -4.58
C GLU A 120 4.71 9.66 -3.93
N LYS A 121 3.55 9.57 -4.58
CA LYS A 121 2.28 10.05 -4.02
C LYS A 121 1.91 9.36 -2.71
N PHE A 122 2.22 8.06 -2.60
CA PHE A 122 1.94 7.25 -1.42
C PHE A 122 2.78 7.70 -0.22
N VAL A 123 4.08 7.91 -0.43
CA VAL A 123 5.03 8.35 0.61
C VAL A 123 4.78 9.79 1.05
N ARG A 124 4.48 10.69 0.11
CA ARG A 124 4.15 12.10 0.41
C ARG A 124 2.74 12.27 0.97
N GLY A 125 1.87 11.30 0.75
CA GLY A 125 0.45 11.36 1.09
C GLY A 125 0.13 10.85 2.49
N LYS A 126 -1.17 10.83 2.81
CA LYS A 126 -1.69 10.28 4.07
C LYS A 126 -1.63 8.74 4.11
N SER A 127 -1.40 8.09 2.97
CA SER A 127 -1.41 6.63 2.83
C SER A 127 -0.29 5.98 3.66
N LEU A 128 0.93 6.54 3.62
CA LEU A 128 2.03 6.07 4.45
C LEU A 128 1.73 6.25 5.95
N THR A 129 1.24 7.43 6.37
CA THR A 129 0.85 7.67 7.75
C THR A 129 -0.24 6.71 8.22
N SER A 130 -1.27 6.49 7.40
CA SER A 130 -2.36 5.57 7.70
C SER A 130 -1.87 4.12 7.83
N LEU A 131 -0.94 3.71 6.96
CA LEU A 131 -0.32 2.40 7.03
C LEU A 131 0.43 2.22 8.36
N LEU A 132 1.25 3.21 8.74
CA LEU A 132 2.02 3.17 9.99
C LEU A 132 1.10 3.15 11.22
N LEU A 133 0.09 4.01 11.26
CA LEU A 133 -0.88 4.06 12.35
C LEU A 133 -1.63 2.73 12.53
N CYS A 134 -2.02 2.08 11.42
CA CYS A 134 -2.68 0.78 11.46
C CYS A 134 -1.79 -0.29 12.13
N GLN A 135 -0.50 -0.28 11.82
CA GLN A 135 0.47 -1.24 12.37
C GLN A 135 0.78 -0.95 13.85
N CYS A 136 1.00 0.32 14.19
CA CYS A 136 1.29 0.74 15.56
C CYS A 136 0.09 0.56 16.51
N SER A 137 -1.15 0.64 16.02
CA SER A 137 -2.35 0.48 16.85
C SER A 137 -2.72 -0.99 17.11
N SER A 138 -2.08 -1.93 16.42
CA SER A 138 -2.40 -3.36 16.51
C SER A 138 -1.67 -4.08 17.65
N SER A 139 -0.86 -3.38 18.45
CA SER A 139 -0.09 -3.96 19.56
C SER A 139 -1.00 -4.29 20.77
N GLY A 140 -1.48 -5.53 20.86
CA GLY A 140 -2.19 -5.96 22.06
C GLY A 140 -2.69 -7.40 22.12
N VAL A 141 -2.85 -8.09 20.98
CA VAL A 141 -3.39 -9.45 20.97
C VAL A 141 -2.53 -10.33 20.08
N TRP A 142 -1.98 -11.41 20.65
CA TRP A 142 -1.32 -12.48 19.92
C TRP A 142 -2.38 -13.27 19.13
N ASP A 143 -2.80 -12.71 18.00
CA ASP A 143 -3.69 -13.33 17.02
C ASP A 143 -2.84 -13.89 15.85
N PRO A 144 -3.16 -15.05 15.26
CA PRO A 144 -2.65 -15.44 13.94
C PRO A 144 -2.66 -14.33 12.87
N GLU A 145 -3.67 -13.45 12.89
CA GLU A 145 -3.72 -12.25 12.05
C GLU A 145 -2.59 -11.27 12.39
N TYR A 146 -2.28 -11.10 13.69
CA TYR A 146 -1.14 -10.30 14.16
C TYR A 146 0.21 -10.90 13.75
N ALA A 147 0.36 -12.22 13.77
CA ALA A 147 1.59 -12.87 13.31
C ALA A 147 1.84 -12.62 11.81
N ALA A 148 0.78 -12.72 10.98
CA ALA A 148 0.82 -12.36 9.58
C ALA A 148 1.17 -10.87 9.39
N LEU A 149 0.51 -9.98 10.13
CA LEU A 149 0.80 -8.54 10.14
C LEU A 149 2.26 -8.25 10.53
N SER A 150 2.84 -8.98 11.50
CA SER A 150 4.23 -8.78 11.95
C SER A 150 5.27 -9.21 10.90
N LYS A 151 5.00 -10.31 10.17
CA LYS A 151 5.88 -10.72 9.06
C LYS A 151 5.84 -9.66 7.97
N THR A 152 4.65 -9.17 7.67
CA THR A 152 4.52 -8.18 6.62
C THR A 152 4.96 -6.78 7.04
N TRP A 153 4.99 -6.50 8.35
CA TRP A 153 5.66 -5.35 8.93
C TRP A 153 7.18 -5.39 8.72
N ASN A 154 7.81 -6.55 8.91
CA ASN A 154 9.24 -6.71 8.61
C ASN A 154 9.53 -6.50 7.12
N ASP A 155 8.69 -7.04 6.23
CA ASP A 155 8.78 -6.80 4.79
C ASP A 155 8.60 -5.31 4.47
N LEU A 156 7.65 -4.65 5.11
CA LEU A 156 7.39 -3.22 4.94
C LEU A 156 8.57 -2.36 5.40
N ILE A 157 9.12 -2.61 6.58
CA ILE A 157 10.32 -1.89 7.08
C ILE A 157 11.46 -2.08 6.10
N MET A 158 11.73 -3.33 5.69
CA MET A 158 12.78 -3.63 4.71
C MET A 158 12.54 -2.88 3.39
N PHE A 159 11.29 -2.81 2.92
CA PHE A 159 10.96 -2.08 1.71
C PHE A 159 11.11 -0.56 1.87
N ILE A 160 10.66 0.03 2.99
CA ILE A 160 10.81 1.47 3.26
C ILE A 160 12.30 1.84 3.36
N ALA A 161 13.08 1.06 4.12
CA ALA A 161 14.51 1.30 4.31
C ALA A 161 15.30 1.16 3.01
N SER A 162 14.94 0.19 2.16
CA SER A 162 15.60 -0.03 0.87
C SER A 162 15.03 0.79 -0.29
N LEU A 163 13.91 1.50 -0.11
CA LEU A 163 13.26 2.27 -1.17
C LEU A 163 14.18 3.32 -1.79
N PRO A 164 14.92 4.15 -1.03
CA PRO A 164 15.83 5.15 -1.61
C PRO A 164 16.88 4.51 -2.54
N GLU A 165 17.48 3.41 -2.10
CA GLU A 165 18.49 2.68 -2.86
C GLU A 165 17.88 2.04 -4.13
N ARG A 166 16.72 1.38 -3.99
CA ARG A 166 16.00 0.78 -5.12
C ARG A 166 15.64 1.81 -6.17
N ILE A 167 15.19 3.00 -5.77
CA ILE A 167 14.90 4.10 -6.69
C ILE A 167 16.17 4.55 -7.40
N ALA A 168 17.27 4.77 -6.65
CA ALA A 168 18.54 5.20 -7.23
C ALA A 168 19.06 4.20 -8.28
N ASN A 169 19.01 2.90 -7.96
CA ASN A 169 19.46 1.82 -8.84
C ASN A 169 18.56 1.68 -10.09
N LYS A 170 17.24 1.77 -9.92
CA LYS A 170 16.27 1.60 -11.01
C LYS A 170 16.18 2.79 -11.96
N THR A 171 16.57 3.98 -11.50
CA THR A 171 16.54 5.20 -12.33
C THR A 171 17.90 5.56 -12.92
N LYS A 172 18.98 4.81 -12.63
CA LYS A 172 20.37 5.12 -13.05
C LYS A 172 20.78 6.58 -12.79
N GLY A 173 20.13 7.25 -11.84
CA GLY A 173 20.31 8.69 -11.60
C GLY A 173 19.63 9.64 -12.60
N GLN A 174 18.89 9.15 -13.60
CA GLN A 174 18.16 9.92 -14.61
C GLN A 174 16.67 10.16 -14.27
N MET A 175 16.33 10.36 -12.99
CA MET A 175 15.03 10.98 -12.72
C MET A 175 15.00 12.37 -13.37
N PRO A 176 13.95 12.76 -14.11
CA PRO A 176 13.78 14.14 -14.50
C PRO A 176 13.79 14.98 -13.21
N LEU A 177 14.65 16.00 -13.19
CA LEU A 177 14.75 17.04 -12.16
C LEU A 177 13.41 17.76 -12.01
N THR A 178 12.48 17.11 -11.34
CA THR A 178 11.56 17.76 -10.43
C THR A 178 12.08 17.43 -9.04
N ASN A 179 11.73 18.21 -8.02
CA ASN A 179 12.27 18.12 -6.65
C ASN A 179 12.07 16.75 -5.94
N SER A 180 11.65 15.69 -6.65
CA SER A 180 11.26 14.37 -6.16
C SER A 180 12.35 13.55 -5.51
N LYS A 181 13.59 13.54 -6.04
CA LYS A 181 14.65 12.68 -5.49
C LYS A 181 15.10 13.13 -4.09
N ALA A 182 15.27 14.44 -3.89
CA ALA A 182 15.63 15.01 -2.60
C ALA A 182 14.48 14.90 -1.58
N ASP A 183 13.24 15.11 -2.03
CA ASP A 183 12.06 15.02 -1.16
C ASP A 183 11.73 13.59 -0.73
N LEU A 184 11.90 12.60 -1.62
CA LEU A 184 11.73 11.17 -1.29
C LEU A 184 12.82 10.69 -0.35
N GLN A 185 14.09 11.04 -0.63
CA GLN A 185 15.19 10.75 0.28
C GLN A 185 14.99 11.44 1.62
N SER A 186 14.58 12.72 1.64
CA SER A 186 14.29 13.46 2.87
C SER A 186 13.13 12.85 3.65
N SER A 187 12.03 12.47 2.99
CA SER A 187 10.88 11.85 3.67
C SER A 187 11.22 10.47 4.24
N CYS A 188 11.99 9.66 3.51
CA CYS A 188 12.48 8.37 3.98
C CYS A 188 13.57 8.50 5.07
N LEU A 189 14.48 9.47 4.96
CA LEU A 189 15.52 9.73 5.96
C LEU A 189 14.95 10.32 7.23
N HIS A 190 13.98 11.25 7.14
CA HIS A 190 13.28 11.78 8.31
C HIS A 190 12.53 10.67 9.05
N PHE A 191 12.07 9.63 8.34
CA PHE A 191 11.47 8.44 8.94
C PHE A 191 12.51 7.54 9.65
N ILE A 192 13.69 7.31 9.04
CA ILE A 192 14.79 6.57 9.66
C ILE A 192 15.29 7.29 10.93
N VAL A 193 15.45 8.63 10.86
CA VAL A 193 15.88 9.46 12.00
C VAL A 193 14.84 9.47 13.12
N TRP A 194 13.54 9.52 12.81
CA TRP A 194 12.48 9.46 13.82
C TRP A 194 12.48 8.12 14.58
N GLN A 195 12.92 7.03 13.95
CA GLN A 195 13.06 5.73 14.62
C GLN A 195 14.30 5.65 15.52
N ASP A 196 15.40 6.29 15.12
CA ASP A 196 16.63 6.36 15.93
C ASP A 196 16.40 7.22 17.19
N GLU A 197 15.65 8.32 17.07
CA GLU A 197 15.23 9.12 18.22
C GLU A 197 14.13 8.44 19.07
N GLY A 198 13.24 7.66 18.45
CA GLY A 198 12.22 6.86 19.15
C GLY A 198 12.77 5.61 19.86
N SER A 199 13.96 5.13 19.49
CA SER A 199 14.64 4.02 20.15
C SER A 199 15.26 4.43 21.49
N ASN A 200 15.41 5.73 21.75
CA ASN A 200 15.82 6.27 23.05
C ASN A 200 14.65 6.41 24.05
N PHE A 201 13.41 6.12 23.65
CA PHE A 201 12.25 6.18 24.56
C PHE A 201 11.99 4.86 25.31
N LEU A 202 12.80 3.83 25.08
CA LEU A 202 12.78 2.55 25.82
C LEU A 202 14.07 2.33 26.63
N GLU A 203 14.67 3.38 27.20
CA GLU A 203 15.47 3.19 28.43
C GLU A 203 14.53 3.25 29.63
N VAL A 204 14.04 2.08 30.01
CA VAL A 204 13.47 1.83 31.34
C VAL A 204 14.53 2.24 32.36
N SER A 205 14.29 3.35 33.06
CA SER A 205 15.10 3.75 34.22
C SER A 205 15.11 2.63 35.26
N PRO A 206 16.27 2.02 35.59
CA PRO A 206 16.36 1.08 36.70
C PRO A 206 16.67 1.86 37.97
N HIS A 207 15.69 2.58 38.51
CA HIS A 207 15.79 3.10 39.87
C HIS A 207 14.41 3.19 40.51
N LEU A 208 14.03 2.10 41.19
CA LEU A 208 13.27 2.12 42.43
C LEU A 208 13.45 0.74 43.09
N GLU A 209 14.65 0.56 43.63
CA GLU A 209 14.92 -0.44 44.65
C GLU A 209 14.47 0.13 46.00
N ASN A 210 13.71 -0.66 46.75
CA ASN A 210 13.46 -0.55 48.19
C ASN A 210 12.78 0.72 48.73
N GLN A 211 11.45 0.67 48.95
CA GLN A 211 10.86 1.21 50.16
C GLN A 211 9.81 0.25 50.74
N ASP A 212 9.92 0.07 52.05
CA ASP A 212 9.33 -0.95 52.88
C ASP A 212 7.79 -0.96 52.92
N LEU A 213 7.23 -2.17 52.86
CA LEU A 213 5.87 -2.49 53.26
C LEU A 213 5.76 -2.43 54.80
N VAL A 214 5.31 -1.29 55.33
CA VAL A 214 4.78 -1.19 56.70
C VAL A 214 3.26 -1.33 56.65
N LEU A 215 2.77 -2.47 57.12
CA LEU A 215 1.36 -2.70 57.47
C LEU A 215 0.99 -1.87 58.72
N PRO A 216 -0.15 -1.16 58.74
CA PRO A 216 -0.83 -0.85 59.98
C PRO A 216 -1.93 -1.88 60.29
N LYS A 217 -2.10 -2.08 61.59
CA LYS A 217 -2.85 -3.11 62.33
C LYS A 217 -4.35 -3.15 62.05
#